data_AF-A0A127B8I4-F1
#
_entry.id   AF-A0A127B8I4-F1
#
_cell.length_a   1.000
_cell.length_b   1.000
_cell.length_c   1.000
_cell.angle_alpha   90.00
_cell.angle_beta   90.00
_cell.angle_gamma   90.00
#
_symmetry.space_group_name_H-M   'P 1'
#
loop_
_entity.id
_entity.type
_entity.pdbx_description
1 polymer ?
#
loop_
_entity_poly.entity_id
_entity_poly.type
_entity_poly.pdbx_seq_one_letter_code
_entity_poly.pdbx_strand_id
1 'polypeptide(L)'
;MKRILALILILGIIMGGVGCIQKEGNAIILSFGNETYTFTLPENLTNTTTQTQTPTTYTYEKRVEAGKILVIEDPRIEIKVDYEINKGKFVFFVTYNNQTNHYYEPMDIEIQGIKIHGEGYWVGTSLYIATIKIESPRELSFSVKEVSQ
;
A
#
# COMPACT_ATOMS: atom_id res chain seq x y z
N MET A 1 4.82 -20.11 -28.08
CA MET A 1 3.79 -19.07 -28.03
C MET A 1 3.04 -19.18 -26.72
N LYS A 2 2.83 -18.03 -26.05
CA LYS A 2 1.70 -17.67 -25.19
C LYS A 2 1.19 -18.68 -24.15
N ARG A 3 1.30 -18.23 -22.88
CA ARG A 3 0.26 -18.24 -21.84
C ARG A 3 -0.01 -19.65 -21.28
N ILE A 4 -0.10 -19.83 -19.98
CA ILE A 4 -1.36 -19.89 -19.21
C ILE A 4 -0.85 -20.20 -17.79
N LEU A 5 -0.85 -19.32 -16.77
CA LEU A 5 -1.83 -18.30 -16.40
C LEU A 5 -3.23 -18.91 -16.28
N ALA A 6 -3.38 -19.88 -15.37
CA ALA A 6 -4.72 -20.31 -14.93
C ALA A 6 -4.82 -20.83 -13.48
N LEU A 7 -3.74 -21.13 -12.75
CA LEU A 7 -3.85 -21.90 -11.49
C LEU A 7 -3.24 -21.23 -10.26
N ILE A 8 -3.17 -19.90 -10.23
CA ILE A 8 -2.81 -19.12 -9.02
C ILE A 8 -4.07 -18.51 -8.36
N LEU A 9 -5.24 -18.73 -8.94
CA LEU A 9 -6.51 -18.40 -8.33
C LEU A 9 -7.08 -19.69 -7.72
N ILE A 10 -7.61 -19.62 -6.49
CA ILE A 10 -8.25 -20.72 -5.73
C ILE A 10 -7.16 -21.63 -5.11
N LEU A 11 -6.85 -21.67 -3.81
CA LEU A 11 -7.67 -21.59 -2.61
C LEU A 11 -6.91 -20.82 -1.52
N GLY A 12 -7.48 -19.72 -1.07
CA GLY A 12 -7.38 -19.36 0.34
C GLY A 12 -8.37 -20.20 1.15
N ILE A 13 -8.09 -20.32 2.44
CA ILE A 13 -8.96 -20.79 3.54
C ILE A 13 -9.02 -22.35 3.55
N ILE A 14 -8.52 -23.06 4.56
CA ILE A 14 -9.14 -23.26 5.88
C ILE A 14 -8.08 -23.83 6.87
N MET A 15 -7.93 -23.18 8.03
CA MET A 15 -7.58 -23.67 9.38
C MET A 15 -6.25 -24.42 9.65
N GLY A 16 -5.41 -23.76 10.46
CA GLY A 16 -4.99 -24.32 11.76
C GLY A 16 -4.17 -25.60 11.77
N GLY A 17 -2.99 -25.59 11.16
CA GLY A 17 -1.91 -26.50 11.52
C GLY A 17 -0.74 -25.68 12.06
N VAL A 18 -0.36 -25.88 13.33
CA VAL A 18 0.83 -25.26 13.91
C VAL A 18 2.05 -25.93 13.28
N GLY A 19 2.38 -25.52 12.06
CA GLY A 19 3.57 -25.98 11.36
C GLY A 19 4.78 -25.28 11.96
N CYS A 20 5.51 -25.97 12.84
CA CYS A 20 6.72 -25.42 13.42
C CYS A 20 7.89 -25.76 12.48
N ILE A 21 8.57 -24.73 11.97
CA ILE A 21 9.80 -24.91 11.20
C ILE A 21 10.94 -24.85 12.22
N GLN A 22 11.63 -25.99 12.42
CA GLN A 22 12.81 -26.06 13.28
C GLN A 22 14.04 -26.39 12.44
N LYS A 23 15.15 -25.72 12.76
CA LYS A 23 16.45 -25.98 12.17
C LYS A 23 17.32 -26.66 13.21
N GLU A 24 17.76 -27.88 12.93
CA GLU A 24 18.65 -28.65 13.80
C GLU A 24 19.90 -29.02 12.99
N GLY A 25 21.01 -28.35 13.27
CA GLY A 25 22.25 -28.50 12.50
C GLY A 25 22.09 -28.20 11.00
N ASN A 26 22.46 -29.16 10.16
CA ASN A 26 22.33 -29.10 8.69
C ASN A 26 20.98 -29.65 8.19
N ALA A 27 20.00 -29.84 9.07
CA ALA A 27 18.67 -30.31 8.69
C ALA A 27 17.60 -29.24 8.91
N ILE A 28 16.68 -29.13 7.95
CA ILE A 28 15.41 -28.42 8.12
C ILE A 28 14.35 -29.48 8.38
N ILE A 29 13.65 -29.34 9.50
CA ILE A 29 12.56 -30.22 9.89
C ILE A 29 11.26 -29.45 9.73
N LEU A 30 10.38 -29.97 8.87
CA LEU A 30 9.03 -29.46 8.68
C LEU A 30 8.04 -30.44 9.33
N SER A 31 7.38 -30.01 10.40
CA SER A 31 6.33 -30.79 11.04
C SER A 31 4.96 -30.24 10.66
N PHE A 32 4.11 -31.07 10.06
CA PHE A 32 2.72 -30.78 9.73
C PHE A 32 1.82 -31.77 10.47
N GLY A 33 1.26 -31.36 11.61
CA GLY A 33 0.43 -32.25 12.44
C GLY A 33 1.24 -33.42 12.99
N ASN A 34 0.94 -34.65 12.56
CA ASN A 34 1.62 -35.87 12.99
C ASN A 34 2.72 -36.35 12.01
N GLU A 35 2.95 -35.60 10.93
CA GLU A 35 3.95 -35.92 9.91
C GLU A 35 5.16 -35.00 10.04
N THR A 36 6.35 -35.60 10.01
CA THR A 36 7.63 -34.87 10.11
C THR A 36 8.48 -35.19 8.89
N TYR A 37 8.87 -34.14 8.16
CA TYR A 37 9.72 -34.21 6.98
C TYR A 37 11.08 -33.58 7.29
N THR A 38 12.15 -34.36 7.16
CA THR A 38 13.52 -33.91 7.42
C THR A 38 14.30 -33.78 6.13
N PHE A 39 14.84 -32.60 5.87
CA PHE A 39 15.67 -32.29 4.71
C PHE A 39 17.10 -32.03 5.17
N THR A 40 18.05 -32.86 4.75
CA THR A 40 19.48 -32.62 4.97
C THR A 40 20.05 -31.71 3.87
N LEU A 41 20.65 -30.59 4.27
CA LEU A 41 21.34 -29.68 3.37
C LEU A 41 22.75 -30.23 3.06
N PRO A 42 23.14 -30.36 1.78
CA PRO A 42 24.49 -30.76 1.42
C PRO A 42 25.52 -29.68 1.83
N GLU A 43 26.66 -30.11 2.39
CA GLU A 43 27.71 -29.28 3.02
C GLU A 43 28.44 -28.27 2.12
N ASN A 44 28.02 -28.10 0.85
CA ASN A 44 28.72 -27.25 -0.13
C ASN A 44 27.79 -26.24 -0.81
N LEU A 45 26.90 -25.62 -0.03
CA LEU A 45 26.23 -24.39 -0.44
C LEU A 45 27.17 -23.23 -0.16
N THR A 46 27.90 -22.78 -1.18
CA THR A 46 28.48 -21.44 -1.21
C THR A 46 27.40 -20.46 -0.75
N ASN A 47 27.60 -19.85 0.42
CA ASN A 47 26.67 -18.90 1.03
C ASN A 47 26.47 -17.70 0.09
N THR A 48 25.55 -17.84 -0.87
CA THR A 48 24.89 -16.68 -1.44
C THR A 48 23.83 -16.34 -0.42
N THR A 49 24.21 -15.53 0.56
CA THR A 49 23.26 -14.91 1.48
C THR A 49 22.36 -14.02 0.63
N THR A 50 21.30 -14.59 0.06
CA THR A 50 20.20 -13.82 -0.47
C THR A 50 19.55 -13.19 0.75
N GLN A 51 20.03 -12.01 1.14
CA GLN A 51 19.32 -11.14 2.06
C GLN A 51 17.95 -10.92 1.46
N THR A 52 16.93 -11.61 1.99
CA THR A 52 15.54 -11.27 1.77
C THR A 52 15.37 -9.89 2.39
N GLN A 53 15.61 -8.84 1.59
CA GLN A 53 15.31 -7.47 2.00
C GLN A 53 13.81 -7.44 2.27
N THR A 54 13.43 -7.27 3.53
CA THR A 54 12.04 -6.98 3.88
C THR A 54 11.67 -5.72 3.07
N PRO A 55 10.63 -5.75 2.22
CA PRO A 55 10.24 -4.58 1.46
C PRO A 55 9.95 -3.45 2.45
N THR A 56 10.72 -2.37 2.34
CA THR A 56 10.57 -1.22 3.22
C THR A 56 9.36 -0.44 2.75
N THR A 57 8.28 -0.45 3.55
CA THR A 57 7.11 0.38 3.28
C THR A 57 7.28 1.73 3.96
N TYR A 58 7.17 2.81 3.19
CA TYR A 58 7.18 4.18 3.66
C TYR A 58 5.74 4.64 3.85
N THR A 59 5.42 5.18 5.04
CA THR A 59 4.09 5.68 5.37
C THR A 59 4.15 7.17 5.65
N TYR A 60 3.20 7.92 5.09
CA TYR A 60 3.07 9.36 5.24
C TYR A 60 1.64 9.73 5.62
N GLU A 61 1.48 10.77 6.44
CA GLU A 61 0.20 11.38 6.73
C GLU A 61 0.30 12.89 6.44
N LYS A 62 -0.60 13.40 5.59
CA LYS A 62 -0.65 14.82 5.21
C LYS A 62 -2.04 15.38 5.48
N ARG A 63 -2.08 16.57 6.07
CA ARG A 63 -3.31 17.35 6.26
C ARG A 63 -3.37 18.42 5.20
N VAL A 64 -4.48 18.46 4.46
CA VAL A 64 -4.68 19.35 3.31
C VAL A 64 -6.01 20.04 3.49
N GLU A 65 -5.99 21.37 3.50
CA GLU A 65 -7.21 22.17 3.57
C GLU A 65 -7.98 22.08 2.24
N ALA A 66 -9.31 22.13 2.29
CA ALA A 66 -10.12 22.23 1.08
C ALA A 66 -9.73 23.48 0.29
N GLY A 67 -9.70 23.36 -1.04
CA GLY A 67 -9.18 24.38 -1.94
C GLY A 67 -7.66 24.34 -2.14
N LYS A 68 -6.94 23.41 -1.49
CA LYS A 68 -5.51 23.17 -1.73
C LYS A 68 -5.25 21.85 -2.46
N ILE A 69 -4.07 21.76 -3.05
CA ILE A 69 -3.59 20.59 -3.79
C ILE A 69 -2.38 20.01 -3.09
N LEU A 70 -2.43 18.73 -2.75
CA LEU A 70 -1.24 17.95 -2.40
C LEU A 70 -0.62 17.38 -3.67
N VAL A 71 0.68 17.58 -3.85
CA VAL A 71 1.44 17.03 -4.98
C VAL A 71 2.44 16.02 -4.44
N ILE A 72 2.36 14.80 -4.95
CA ILE A 72 3.46 13.82 -4.90
C ILE A 72 4.32 14.11 -6.13
N GLU A 73 5.60 14.42 -5.96
CA GLU A 73 6.41 14.91 -7.09
C GLU A 73 6.87 13.79 -8.04
N ASP A 74 7.08 12.58 -7.53
CA ASP A 74 7.49 11.41 -8.32
C ASP A 74 6.88 10.10 -7.74
N PRO A 75 5.92 9.44 -8.42
CA PRO A 75 5.35 9.87 -9.69
C PRO A 75 4.49 11.12 -9.45
N ARG A 76 4.36 11.97 -10.47
CA ARG A 76 3.58 13.20 -10.33
C ARG A 76 2.10 12.88 -10.17
N ILE A 77 1.59 12.97 -8.94
CA ILE A 77 0.18 12.78 -8.58
C ILE A 77 -0.28 14.03 -7.86
N GLU A 78 -1.35 14.65 -8.36
CA GLU A 78 -1.94 15.86 -7.76
C GLU A 78 -3.30 15.50 -7.17
N ILE A 79 -3.51 15.81 -5.89
CA ILE A 79 -4.75 15.54 -5.16
C ILE A 79 -5.31 16.87 -4.70
N LYS A 80 -6.31 17.38 -5.41
CA LYS A 80 -7.09 18.55 -4.99
C LYS A 80 -8.18 18.09 -4.01
N VAL A 81 -8.23 18.73 -2.85
CA VAL A 81 -9.26 18.48 -1.85
C VAL A 81 -10.31 19.57 -1.95
N ASP A 82 -11.58 19.18 -1.93
CA ASP A 82 -12.72 20.11 -1.90
C ASP A 82 -13.84 19.54 -1.03
N TYR A 83 -14.86 20.35 -0.75
CA TYR A 83 -16.05 19.94 -0.01
C TYR A 83 -17.31 20.11 -0.86
N GLU A 84 -17.97 19.00 -1.20
CA GLU A 84 -19.22 19.01 -1.95
C GLU A 84 -20.40 19.20 -1.00
N ILE A 85 -20.85 20.46 -0.88
CA ILE A 85 -21.92 20.89 0.03
C ILE A 85 -23.21 20.09 -0.20
N ASN A 86 -23.57 19.79 -1.45
CA ASN A 86 -24.82 19.10 -1.76
C ASN A 86 -24.84 17.64 -1.28
N LYS A 87 -23.65 17.05 -1.10
CA LYS A 87 -23.49 15.67 -0.62
C LYS A 87 -23.05 15.61 0.84
N GLY A 88 -22.69 16.75 1.43
CA GLY A 88 -22.14 16.82 2.77
C GLY A 88 -20.83 16.04 2.93
N LYS A 89 -20.04 15.91 1.86
CA LYS A 89 -18.84 15.06 1.82
C LYS A 89 -17.65 15.75 1.19
N PHE A 90 -16.46 15.39 1.64
CA PHE A 90 -15.24 15.73 0.94
C PHE A 90 -15.15 15.00 -0.41
N VAL A 91 -14.60 15.70 -1.39
CA VAL A 91 -14.29 15.17 -2.72
C VAL A 91 -12.81 15.39 -3.03
N PHE A 92 -12.18 14.35 -3.54
CA PHE A 92 -10.78 14.29 -3.91
C PHE A 92 -10.68 14.20 -5.42
N PHE A 93 -10.12 15.22 -6.07
CA PHE A 93 -9.79 15.18 -7.48
C PHE A 93 -8.34 14.73 -7.64
N VAL A 94 -8.15 13.49 -8.05
CA VAL A 94 -6.84 12.87 -8.22
C VAL A 94 -6.47 12.92 -9.68
N THR A 95 -5.38 13.64 -9.98
CA THR A 95 -4.82 13.79 -11.32
C THR A 95 -3.52 13.00 -11.42
N TYR A 96 -3.47 12.11 -12.42
CA TYR A 96 -2.29 11.31 -12.74
C TYR A 96 -2.30 11.00 -14.24
N ASN A 97 -1.13 11.07 -14.90
CA ASN A 97 -1.01 10.91 -16.36
C ASN A 97 -1.99 11.78 -17.19
N ASN A 98 -2.18 13.04 -16.80
CA ASN A 98 -3.10 13.99 -17.42
C ASN A 98 -4.59 13.57 -17.41
N GLN A 99 -4.96 12.61 -16.57
CA GLN A 99 -6.35 12.22 -16.33
C GLN A 99 -6.74 12.55 -14.89
N THR A 100 -7.91 13.17 -14.73
CA THR A 100 -8.45 13.53 -13.42
C THR A 100 -9.69 12.69 -13.13
N ASN A 101 -9.64 11.94 -12.03
CA ASN A 101 -10.79 11.22 -11.50
C ASN A 101 -11.22 11.88 -10.18
N HIS A 102 -12.51 11.80 -9.85
CA HIS A 102 -13.02 12.29 -8.58
C HIS A 102 -13.47 11.13 -7.70
N TYR A 103 -13.19 11.24 -6.41
CA TYR A 103 -13.53 10.26 -5.39
C TYR A 103 -14.19 10.98 -4.21
N TYR A 104 -15.28 10.45 -3.69
CA TYR A 104 -15.87 10.96 -2.45
C TYR A 104 -15.25 10.25 -1.26
N GLU A 105 -15.24 10.90 -0.11
CA GLU A 105 -14.78 10.25 1.12
C GLU A 105 -15.68 9.06 1.54
N PRO A 106 -15.09 8.00 2.13
CA PRO A 106 -13.64 7.76 2.20
C PRO A 106 -13.05 7.39 0.82
N MET A 107 -11.91 7.96 0.49
CA MET A 107 -11.14 7.60 -0.71
C MET A 107 -10.16 6.48 -0.36
N ASP A 108 -10.09 5.44 -1.18
CA ASP A 108 -9.09 4.37 -1.09
C ASP A 108 -8.71 3.94 -2.51
N ILE A 109 -7.51 4.31 -2.95
CA ILE A 109 -7.03 4.08 -4.32
C ILE A 109 -5.57 3.63 -4.31
N GLU A 110 -5.14 3.00 -5.39
CA GLU A 110 -3.74 2.61 -5.61
C GLU A 110 -3.27 3.09 -6.99
N ILE A 111 -2.13 3.80 -7.03
CA ILE A 111 -1.51 4.30 -8.26
C ILE A 111 -0.02 3.94 -8.24
N GLN A 112 0.43 3.14 -9.23
CA GLN A 112 1.82 2.65 -9.30
C GLN A 112 2.35 2.01 -7.99
N GLY A 113 1.52 1.25 -7.28
CA GLY A 113 1.89 0.64 -6.00
C GLY A 113 1.91 1.60 -4.81
N ILE A 114 1.53 2.87 -5.01
CA ILE A 114 1.30 3.84 -3.94
C ILE A 114 -0.17 3.77 -3.53
N LYS A 115 -0.44 3.38 -2.29
CA LYS A 115 -1.80 3.39 -1.73
C LYS A 115 -2.09 4.74 -1.13
N ILE A 116 -3.26 5.29 -1.42
CA ILE A 116 -3.67 6.61 -1.01
C ILE A 116 -5.06 6.50 -0.39
N HIS A 117 -5.13 6.82 0.90
CA HIS A 117 -6.38 6.85 1.65
C HIS A 117 -6.70 8.29 2.05
N GLY A 118 -7.91 8.76 1.75
CA GLY A 118 -8.36 10.12 2.05
C GLY A 118 -9.64 10.13 2.88
N GLU A 119 -9.61 10.83 4.01
CA GLU A 119 -10.80 11.14 4.80
C GLU A 119 -10.83 12.62 5.16
N GLY A 120 -12.01 13.21 5.22
CA GLY A 120 -12.22 14.57 5.68
C GLY A 120 -12.65 14.65 7.14
N TYR A 121 -12.30 15.76 7.79
CA TYR A 121 -12.83 16.12 9.09
C TYR A 121 -12.98 17.63 9.22
N TRP A 122 -13.86 18.04 10.13
CA TRP A 122 -14.11 19.44 10.44
C TRP A 122 -13.19 19.91 11.56
N VAL A 123 -12.50 21.04 11.34
CA VAL A 123 -11.79 21.76 12.39
C VAL A 123 -12.56 23.03 12.72
N GLY A 124 -13.35 22.98 13.80
CA GLY A 124 -14.28 24.06 14.13
C GLY A 124 -15.48 24.09 13.19
N THR A 125 -15.93 25.29 12.80
CA THR A 125 -17.16 25.50 12.01
C THR A 125 -16.92 25.86 10.55
N SER A 126 -15.68 26.20 10.16
CA SER A 126 -15.39 26.76 8.83
C SER A 126 -14.14 26.21 8.14
N LEU A 127 -13.29 25.47 8.85
CA LEU A 127 -12.07 24.91 8.27
C LEU A 127 -12.27 23.44 7.92
N TYR A 128 -12.23 23.18 6.62
CA TYR A 128 -12.36 21.85 6.03
C TYR A 128 -10.96 21.28 5.82
N ILE A 129 -10.60 20.21 6.53
CA ILE A 129 -9.30 19.56 6.38
C ILE A 129 -9.50 18.11 6.01
N ALA A 130 -8.79 17.64 4.99
CA ALA A 130 -8.66 16.23 4.72
C ALA A 130 -7.31 15.67 5.20
N THR A 131 -7.36 14.51 5.81
CA THR A 131 -6.19 13.66 6.09
C THR A 131 -5.99 12.73 4.91
N ILE A 132 -4.80 12.76 4.31
CA ILE A 132 -4.38 11.87 3.24
C ILE A 132 -3.24 11.00 3.77
N LYS A 133 -3.51 9.71 3.96
CA LYS A 133 -2.52 8.68 4.31
C LYS A 133 -1.99 8.04 3.04
N ILE A 134 -0.67 7.89 2.96
CA ILE A 134 0.02 7.43 1.77
C ILE A 134 1.01 6.33 2.17
N GLU A 135 0.91 5.18 1.53
CA GLU A 135 1.87 4.08 1.69
C GLU A 135 2.58 3.85 0.35
N SER A 136 3.90 3.73 0.38
CA SER A 136 4.72 3.61 -0.82
C SER A 136 5.87 2.62 -0.61
N PRO A 137 6.24 1.83 -1.65
CA PRO A 137 7.42 0.97 -1.61
C PRO A 137 8.75 1.76 -1.71
N ARG A 138 8.67 3.08 -1.91
CA ARG A 138 9.82 3.98 -2.05
C ARG A 138 9.58 5.30 -1.33
N GLU A 139 10.66 6.00 -1.02
CA GLU A 139 10.56 7.34 -0.45
C GLU A 139 9.92 8.32 -1.45
N LEU A 140 9.02 9.16 -0.96
CA LEU A 140 8.27 10.14 -1.74
C LEU A 140 8.55 11.57 -1.26
N SER A 141 8.50 12.51 -2.19
CA SER A 141 8.57 13.95 -1.93
C SER A 141 7.22 14.61 -2.17
N PHE A 142 6.90 15.63 -1.37
CA PHE A 142 5.59 16.26 -1.36
C PHE A 142 5.69 17.78 -1.41
N SER A 143 4.75 18.42 -2.09
CA SER A 143 4.49 19.87 -1.99
C SER A 143 3.00 20.14 -1.82
N VAL A 144 2.65 21.31 -1.28
CA VAL A 144 1.26 21.78 -1.18
C VAL A 144 1.14 23.08 -1.95
N LYS A 145 0.15 23.16 -2.82
CA LYS A 145 -0.12 24.34 -3.66
C LYS A 145 -1.51 24.89 -3.37
N GLU A 146 -1.64 26.20 -3.50
CA GLU A 146 -2.95 26.85 -3.52
C GLU A 146 -3.55 26.75 -4.92
N VAL A 147 -4.86 26.53 -5.01
CA VAL A 147 -5.56 26.66 -6.29
C VAL A 147 -5.62 28.16 -6.61
N SER A 148 -4.84 28.60 -7.59
CA SER A 148 -4.96 29.96 -8.12
C SER A 148 -6.39 30.14 -8.64
N GLN A 149 -7.12 31.10 -8.08
CA GLN A 149 -8.46 31.48 -8.52
C GLN A 149 -8.42 32.20 -9.87
#